data_AF-A0A1Y2HN76-F1
#
_entry.id   AF-A0A1Y2HN76-F1
#
_cell.length_a   1.000
_cell.length_b   1.000
_cell.length_c   1.000
_cell.angle_alpha   90.00
_cell.angle_beta   90.00
_cell.angle_gamma   90.00
#
_symmetry.space_group_name_H-M   'P 1'
#
loop_
_entity.id
_entity.type
_entity.pdbx_description
1 polymer ?
#
loop_
_entity_poly.entity_id
_entity_poly.type
_entity_poly.pdbx_seq_one_letter_code
_entity_poly.pdbx_strand_id
1 'polypeptide(L)'
;MNEEITELVNAATYHGRLTCGSEKVANQRLELPRGVPQGTPGWIRHALIGPSVVFLNVPSGKETAVAATKGIHGGLINNVQVEMVKQLAASMVLAGVQGEDIGVITPYRAQLARIRAALDAAAAGEIECCTIDQYQGRDKTVIVVSLVRCNSQGQTGDLLRDWKRINVAMTRARCKLILIGCAETLRHSLLWATALNTIEGRGWKVTVDPKLS
;
A
#
# COMPACT_ATOMS: atom_id res chain seq x y z
N MET A 1 -0.61 -14.28 -7.48
CA MET A 1 -0.93 -12.88 -7.79
C MET A 1 -1.02 -12.70 -9.29
N ASN A 2 -1.72 -11.68 -9.74
CA ASN A 2 -1.90 -11.39 -11.16
C ASN A 2 -0.62 -10.88 -11.85
N GLU A 3 -0.72 -10.64 -13.16
CA GLU A 3 0.45 -10.33 -14.00
C GLU A 3 1.16 -9.03 -13.61
N GLU A 4 0.43 -7.94 -13.40
CA GLU A 4 1.04 -6.64 -13.09
C GLU A 4 1.76 -6.64 -11.73
N ILE A 5 1.18 -7.32 -10.73
CA ILE A 5 1.85 -7.49 -9.43
C ILE A 5 3.07 -8.39 -9.58
N THR A 6 2.96 -9.47 -10.38
CA THR A 6 4.07 -10.37 -10.69
C THR A 6 5.22 -9.64 -11.38
N GLU A 7 4.90 -8.74 -12.31
CA GLU A 7 5.88 -7.90 -13.01
C GLU A 7 6.65 -7.00 -12.06
N LEU A 8 5.94 -6.27 -11.17
CA LEU A 8 6.60 -5.40 -10.19
C LEU A 8 7.58 -6.19 -9.31
N VAL A 9 7.14 -7.34 -8.81
CA VAL A 9 7.92 -8.23 -7.95
C VAL A 9 9.11 -8.84 -8.70
N ASN A 10 8.93 -9.16 -9.98
CA ASN A 10 10.00 -9.64 -10.87
C ASN A 10 11.07 -8.58 -11.12
N ALA A 11 10.66 -7.36 -11.45
CA ALA A 11 11.56 -6.26 -11.76
C ALA A 11 12.50 -5.97 -10.58
N ALA A 12 11.99 -6.09 -9.37
CA ALA A 12 12.72 -5.70 -8.17
C ALA A 12 13.46 -6.86 -7.46
N THR A 13 13.09 -8.13 -7.69
CA THR A 13 13.65 -9.27 -6.91
C THR A 13 14.01 -10.48 -7.74
N TYR A 14 13.06 -10.95 -8.55
CA TYR A 14 13.13 -12.29 -9.11
C TYR A 14 13.72 -12.31 -10.53
N HIS A 15 14.09 -11.14 -11.08
CA HIS A 15 14.70 -10.98 -12.39
C HIS A 15 13.93 -11.73 -13.49
N GLY A 16 12.59 -11.64 -13.46
CA GLY A 16 11.71 -12.26 -14.45
C GLY A 16 11.43 -13.76 -14.25
N ARG A 17 11.92 -14.38 -13.16
CA ARG A 17 11.76 -15.82 -12.94
C ARG A 17 10.39 -16.23 -12.41
N LEU A 18 9.61 -15.30 -11.85
CA LEU A 18 8.29 -15.59 -11.31
C LEU A 18 7.24 -15.58 -12.44
N THR A 19 6.37 -16.58 -12.49
CA THR A 19 5.27 -16.68 -13.46
C THR A 19 3.92 -16.79 -12.76
N CYS A 20 2.86 -16.37 -13.46
CA CYS A 20 1.50 -16.61 -12.98
C CYS A 20 1.15 -18.10 -13.08
N GLY A 21 0.42 -18.61 -12.09
CA GLY A 21 0.06 -20.04 -12.04
C GLY A 21 -0.97 -20.47 -13.10
N SER A 22 -1.67 -19.52 -13.72
CA SER A 22 -2.54 -19.74 -14.89
C SER A 22 -2.91 -18.39 -15.53
N GLU A 23 -3.43 -18.42 -16.75
CA GLU A 23 -3.99 -17.26 -17.43
C GLU A 23 -5.14 -16.61 -16.65
N LYS A 24 -6.00 -17.43 -16.03
CA LYS A 24 -7.07 -16.96 -15.15
C LYS A 24 -6.51 -16.11 -14.00
N VAL A 25 -5.41 -16.54 -13.38
CA VAL A 25 -4.75 -15.80 -12.30
C VAL A 25 -4.09 -14.52 -12.84
N ALA A 26 -3.42 -14.58 -13.99
CA ALA A 26 -2.79 -13.42 -14.62
C ALA A 26 -3.79 -12.28 -14.91
N ASN A 27 -5.02 -12.64 -15.28
CA ASN A 27 -6.09 -11.71 -15.63
C ASN A 27 -6.97 -11.27 -14.46
N GLN A 28 -6.71 -11.71 -13.22
CA GLN A 28 -7.48 -11.28 -12.06
C GLN A 28 -7.42 -9.75 -11.87
N ARG A 29 -8.57 -9.13 -11.61
CA ARG A 29 -8.74 -7.70 -11.31
C ARG A 29 -9.64 -7.52 -10.09
N LEU A 30 -9.58 -6.33 -9.49
CA LEU A 30 -10.45 -5.99 -8.38
C LEU A 30 -11.87 -5.81 -8.90
N GLU A 31 -12.79 -6.62 -8.38
CA GLU A 31 -14.22 -6.47 -8.64
C GLU A 31 -14.82 -5.48 -7.64
N LEU A 32 -15.71 -4.61 -8.15
CA LEU A 32 -16.42 -3.62 -7.36
C LEU A 32 -17.92 -3.87 -7.52
N PRO A 33 -18.54 -4.77 -6.74
CA PRO A 33 -19.91 -5.23 -6.96
C PRO A 33 -20.97 -4.11 -6.99
N ARG A 34 -20.73 -3.00 -6.28
CA ARG A 34 -21.62 -1.84 -6.23
C ARG A 34 -21.13 -0.67 -7.09
N GLY A 35 -20.05 -0.86 -7.85
CA GLY A 35 -19.38 0.19 -8.61
C GLY A 35 -18.61 1.19 -7.74
N VAL A 36 -17.94 2.14 -8.37
CA VAL A 36 -17.24 3.23 -7.66
C VAL A 36 -18.29 4.20 -7.10
N PRO A 37 -18.26 4.53 -5.80
CA PRO A 37 -19.19 5.50 -5.21
C PRO A 37 -19.20 6.85 -5.94
N GLN A 38 -20.35 7.51 -5.96
CA GLN A 38 -20.46 8.85 -6.54
C GLN A 38 -19.65 9.86 -5.70
N GLY A 39 -19.00 10.82 -6.36
CA GLY A 39 -18.18 11.84 -5.69
C GLY A 39 -16.83 11.33 -5.17
N THR A 40 -16.46 10.07 -5.44
CA THR A 40 -15.13 9.54 -5.09
C THR A 40 -14.02 10.40 -5.72
N PRO A 41 -13.05 10.88 -4.91
CA PRO A 41 -11.89 11.63 -5.40
C PRO A 41 -11.17 10.91 -6.56
N GLY A 42 -10.67 11.68 -7.53
CA GLY A 42 -10.07 11.13 -8.75
C GLY A 42 -8.91 10.15 -8.48
N TRP A 43 -8.09 10.43 -7.45
CA TRP A 43 -6.99 9.55 -7.07
C TRP A 43 -7.47 8.23 -6.45
N ILE A 44 -8.56 8.24 -5.67
CA ILE A 44 -9.21 7.02 -5.15
C ILE A 44 -9.82 6.24 -6.30
N ARG A 45 -10.55 6.92 -7.20
CA ARG A 45 -11.13 6.28 -8.38
C ARG A 45 -10.05 5.58 -9.20
N HIS A 46 -8.95 6.26 -9.51
CA HIS A 46 -7.81 5.64 -10.18
C HIS A 46 -7.25 4.45 -9.38
N ALA A 47 -7.10 4.61 -8.06
CA ALA A 47 -6.66 3.54 -7.19
C ALA A 47 -7.60 2.33 -7.19
N LEU A 48 -8.91 2.47 -7.43
CA LEU A 48 -9.86 1.34 -7.45
C LEU A 48 -9.94 0.70 -8.84
N ILE A 49 -10.19 1.48 -9.89
CA ILE A 49 -10.49 0.96 -11.24
C ILE A 49 -9.32 1.01 -12.23
N GLY A 50 -8.22 1.66 -11.86
CA GLY A 50 -7.00 1.70 -12.66
C GLY A 50 -6.22 0.37 -12.63
N PRO A 51 -4.92 0.42 -12.96
CA PRO A 51 -4.05 -0.76 -12.97
C PRO A 51 -4.09 -1.53 -11.65
N SER A 52 -3.73 -2.80 -11.69
CA SER A 52 -3.65 -3.66 -10.52
C SER A 52 -2.60 -3.23 -9.52
N VAL A 53 -1.52 -2.61 -9.99
CA VAL A 53 -0.53 -1.95 -9.14
C VAL A 53 -0.72 -0.45 -9.21
N VAL A 54 -0.84 0.22 -8.06
CA VAL A 54 -0.91 1.69 -8.00
C VAL A 54 0.04 2.19 -6.91
N PHE A 55 0.89 3.15 -7.25
CA PHE A 55 1.69 3.89 -6.28
C PHE A 55 1.11 5.29 -6.08
N LEU A 56 0.54 5.53 -4.91
CA LEU A 56 0.06 6.81 -4.46
C LEU A 56 1.22 7.59 -3.83
N ASN A 57 1.80 8.49 -4.63
CA ASN A 57 2.91 9.33 -4.25
C ASN A 57 2.46 10.49 -3.36
N VAL A 58 3.02 10.56 -2.16
CA VAL A 58 2.85 11.64 -1.19
C VAL A 58 4.14 12.48 -1.20
N PRO A 59 4.13 13.66 -1.86
CA PRO A 59 5.37 14.38 -2.18
C PRO A 59 6.03 15.06 -0.98
N SER A 60 5.28 15.45 0.05
CA SER A 60 5.84 16.22 1.18
C SER A 60 5.18 15.92 2.52
N GLY A 61 4.56 14.74 2.66
CA GLY A 61 3.82 14.33 3.86
C GLY A 61 4.79 14.04 5.00
N LYS A 62 5.07 15.02 5.86
CA LYS A 62 6.03 14.93 6.97
C LYS A 62 5.79 13.66 7.79
N GLU A 63 6.77 12.75 7.77
CA GLU A 63 6.87 11.70 8.77
C GLU A 63 7.06 12.35 10.15
N THR A 64 6.40 11.81 11.18
CA THR A 64 6.52 12.29 12.56
C THR A 64 7.10 11.17 13.41
N ALA A 65 8.17 11.47 14.14
CA ALA A 65 8.69 10.58 15.17
C ALA A 65 7.77 10.61 16.40
N VAL A 66 7.38 9.43 16.85
CA VAL A 66 6.65 9.23 18.10
C VAL A 66 7.63 8.71 19.13
N ALA A 67 7.80 9.45 20.22
CA ALA A 67 8.65 9.03 21.33
C ALA A 67 8.09 7.75 21.98
N ALA A 68 9.00 6.89 22.42
CA ALA A 68 8.60 5.77 23.28
C ALA A 68 8.13 6.31 24.64
N THR A 69 6.96 5.90 25.09
CA THR A 69 6.46 6.17 26.44
C THR A 69 6.12 4.86 27.13
N LYS A 70 5.80 4.87 28.44
CA LYS A 70 5.44 3.64 29.16
C LYS A 70 4.30 2.90 28.42
N GLY A 71 4.61 1.72 27.89
CA GLY A 71 3.66 0.88 27.16
C GLY A 71 3.50 1.21 25.66
N ILE A 72 4.12 2.26 25.14
CA ILE A 72 4.08 2.62 23.71
C ILE A 72 5.50 2.57 23.14
N HIS A 73 5.74 1.65 22.21
CA HIS A 73 6.97 1.66 21.44
C HIS A 73 7.03 2.92 20.57
N GLY A 74 8.15 3.65 20.65
CA GLY A 74 8.42 4.75 19.74
C GLY A 74 8.48 4.27 18.29
N GLY A 75 8.40 5.20 17.34
CA GLY A 75 8.41 4.84 15.94
C GLY A 75 8.13 6.02 15.02
N LEU A 76 7.76 5.71 13.78
CA LEU A 76 7.38 6.70 12.78
C LEU A 76 5.91 6.54 12.43
N ILE A 77 5.24 7.68 12.24
CA ILE A 77 3.88 7.76 11.73
C ILE A 77 3.82 8.74 10.56
N ASN A 78 2.82 8.58 9.71
CA ASN A 78 2.48 9.51 8.65
C ASN A 78 0.96 9.64 8.58
N ASN A 79 0.42 10.71 9.18
CA ASN A 79 -1.02 10.91 9.32
C ASN A 79 -1.74 11.10 7.97
N VAL A 80 -1.06 11.68 6.98
CA VAL A 80 -1.61 11.79 5.62
C VAL A 80 -1.85 10.38 5.06
N GLN A 81 -0.88 9.48 5.19
CA GLN A 81 -1.07 8.10 4.75
C GLN A 81 -2.15 7.35 5.57
N VAL A 82 -2.30 7.62 6.87
CA VAL A 82 -3.39 7.05 7.69
C VAL A 82 -4.75 7.44 7.12
N GLU A 83 -4.93 8.73 6.82
CA GLU A 83 -6.17 9.24 6.25
C GLU A 83 -6.45 8.65 4.86
N MET A 84 -5.43 8.55 4.01
CA MET A 84 -5.55 7.92 2.70
C MET A 84 -5.97 6.45 2.80
N VAL A 85 -5.37 5.68 3.72
CA VAL A 85 -5.76 4.29 3.98
C VAL A 85 -7.23 4.21 4.41
N LYS A 86 -7.67 5.10 5.31
CA LYS A 86 -9.06 5.15 5.79
C LYS A 86 -10.03 5.42 4.63
N GLN A 87 -9.74 6.42 3.79
CA GLN A 87 -10.59 6.77 2.64
C GLN A 87 -10.64 5.67 1.59
N LEU A 88 -9.51 5.01 1.31
CA LEU A 88 -9.44 3.86 0.40
C LEU A 88 -10.28 2.69 0.93
N ALA A 89 -10.08 2.31 2.19
CA ALA A 89 -10.81 1.23 2.84
C ALA A 89 -12.33 1.48 2.81
N ALA A 90 -12.77 2.66 3.25
CA ALA A 90 -14.18 3.05 3.21
C ALA A 90 -14.74 3.02 1.78
N SER A 91 -13.99 3.52 0.80
CA SER A 91 -14.43 3.52 -0.60
C SER A 91 -14.55 2.11 -1.18
N MET A 92 -13.64 1.19 -0.84
CA MET A 92 -13.71 -0.22 -1.25
C MET A 92 -14.92 -0.93 -0.64
N VAL A 93 -15.18 -0.72 0.66
CA VAL A 93 -16.33 -1.30 1.35
C VAL A 93 -17.64 -0.76 0.78
N LEU A 94 -17.73 0.55 0.53
CA LEU A 94 -18.89 1.16 -0.14
C LEU A 94 -19.09 0.62 -1.55
N ALA A 95 -18.00 0.34 -2.27
CA ALA A 95 -18.01 -0.29 -3.59
C ALA A 95 -18.37 -1.80 -3.54
N GLY A 96 -18.59 -2.37 -2.35
CA GLY A 96 -19.05 -3.75 -2.16
C GLY A 96 -17.94 -4.78 -1.92
N VAL A 97 -16.68 -4.36 -1.75
CA VAL A 97 -15.58 -5.26 -1.36
C VAL A 97 -15.75 -5.65 0.10
N GLN A 98 -15.63 -6.94 0.43
CA GLN A 98 -15.73 -7.41 1.81
C GLN A 98 -14.50 -6.99 2.62
N GLY A 99 -14.68 -6.63 3.89
CA GLY A 99 -13.57 -6.23 4.77
C GLY A 99 -12.48 -7.31 4.87
N GLU A 100 -12.91 -8.57 4.95
CA GLU A 100 -12.01 -9.74 5.02
C GLU A 100 -11.13 -9.93 3.77
N ASP A 101 -11.52 -9.35 2.64
CA ASP A 101 -10.78 -9.37 1.37
C ASP A 101 -9.75 -8.25 1.24
N ILE A 102 -9.71 -7.34 2.21
CA ILE A 102 -8.82 -6.19 2.28
C ILE A 102 -7.78 -6.42 3.38
N GLY A 103 -6.51 -6.31 3.02
CA GLY A 103 -5.40 -6.28 3.98
C GLY A 103 -4.68 -4.94 3.95
N VAL A 104 -4.29 -4.43 5.13
CA VAL A 104 -3.44 -3.25 5.28
C VAL A 104 -2.14 -3.63 5.97
N ILE A 105 -1.03 -3.28 5.34
CA ILE A 105 0.32 -3.61 5.81
C ILE A 105 1.11 -2.32 6.02
N THR A 106 1.88 -2.26 7.10
CA THR A 106 2.87 -1.20 7.29
C THR A 106 4.11 -1.71 8.02
N PRO A 107 5.32 -1.17 7.74
CA PRO A 107 6.53 -1.59 8.47
C PRO A 107 6.52 -1.14 9.94
N TYR A 108 5.79 -0.08 10.28
CA TYR A 108 5.92 0.61 11.58
C TYR A 108 4.74 0.30 12.51
N ARG A 109 5.02 -0.23 13.70
CA ARG A 109 4.00 -0.55 14.71
C ARG A 109 3.20 0.67 15.16
N ALA A 110 3.85 1.82 15.31
CA ALA A 110 3.18 3.08 15.65
C ALA A 110 2.17 3.50 14.56
N GLN A 111 2.54 3.37 13.28
CA GLN A 111 1.63 3.62 12.16
C GLN A 111 0.47 2.61 12.16
N LEU A 112 0.75 1.33 12.40
CA LEU A 112 -0.27 0.29 12.44
C LEU A 112 -1.36 0.60 13.49
N ALA A 113 -0.95 1.03 14.68
CA ALA A 113 -1.88 1.41 15.74
C ALA A 113 -2.79 2.58 15.31
N ARG A 114 -2.24 3.58 14.60
CA ARG A 114 -3.01 4.71 14.07
C ARG A 114 -3.98 4.32 12.96
N ILE A 115 -3.55 3.44 12.06
CA ILE A 115 -4.40 2.90 11.00
C ILE A 115 -5.58 2.14 11.59
N ARG A 116 -5.33 1.22 12.53
CA ARG A 116 -6.39 0.45 13.19
C ARG A 116 -7.43 1.36 13.84
N ALA A 117 -6.98 2.31 14.67
CA ALA A 117 -7.87 3.27 15.32
C ALA A 117 -8.70 4.09 14.30
N ALA A 118 -8.11 4.49 13.18
CA ALA A 118 -8.82 5.23 12.14
C ALA A 118 -9.86 4.40 11.39
N LEU A 119 -9.58 3.11 11.14
CA LEU A 119 -10.51 2.18 10.49
C LEU A 119 -11.65 1.77 11.42
N ASP A 120 -11.36 1.54 12.70
CA ASP A 120 -12.35 1.24 13.73
C ASP A 120 -13.34 2.41 13.86
N ALA A 121 -12.82 3.64 13.93
CA ALA A 121 -13.66 4.85 13.99
C ALA A 121 -14.52 5.06 12.73
N ALA A 122 -14.09 4.56 11.58
CA ALA A 122 -14.83 4.64 10.33
C ALA A 122 -15.82 3.47 10.13
N ALA A 123 -15.89 2.52 11.08
CA ALA A 123 -16.68 1.29 10.97
C ALA A 123 -16.43 0.54 9.65
N ALA A 124 -15.17 0.50 9.19
CA ALA A 124 -14.79 -0.02 7.87
C ALA A 124 -14.83 -1.56 7.74
N GLY A 125 -15.51 -2.27 8.67
CA GLY A 125 -15.61 -3.73 8.69
C GLY A 125 -14.33 -4.44 9.17
N GLU A 126 -14.30 -5.76 9.01
CA GLU A 126 -13.22 -6.65 9.48
C GLU A 126 -11.97 -6.61 8.57
N ILE A 127 -11.33 -5.43 8.47
CA ILE A 127 -10.11 -5.25 7.67
C ILE A 127 -8.88 -5.73 8.45
N GLU A 128 -8.14 -6.66 7.86
CA GLU A 128 -6.93 -7.19 8.49
C GLU A 128 -5.79 -6.16 8.40
N CYS A 129 -5.31 -5.70 9.55
CA CYS A 129 -4.19 -4.76 9.63
C CYS A 129 -3.03 -5.40 10.39
N CYS A 130 -1.83 -5.47 9.80
CA CYS A 130 -0.66 -5.99 10.50
C CYS A 130 0.65 -5.36 10.04
N THR A 131 1.72 -5.65 10.79
CA THR A 131 3.07 -5.31 10.36
C THR A 131 3.58 -6.32 9.36
N ILE A 132 4.58 -5.96 8.55
CA ILE A 132 5.15 -6.87 7.55
C ILE A 132 5.61 -8.20 8.18
N ASP A 133 6.21 -8.14 9.38
CA ASP A 133 6.71 -9.32 10.09
C ASP A 133 5.59 -10.20 10.67
N GLN A 134 4.42 -9.61 10.91
CA GLN A 134 3.26 -10.28 11.50
C GLN A 134 2.25 -10.72 10.46
N TYR A 135 2.50 -10.47 9.16
CA TYR A 135 1.63 -10.94 8.09
C TYR A 135 1.81 -12.46 7.91
N GLN A 136 1.22 -13.21 8.82
CA GLN A 136 1.09 -14.66 8.80
C GLN A 136 -0.29 -15.10 8.26
N GLY A 137 -1.14 -14.14 7.89
CA GLY A 137 -2.42 -14.34 7.21
C GLY A 137 -2.28 -14.69 5.72
N ARG A 138 -3.34 -15.29 5.17
CA ARG A 138 -3.44 -15.71 3.77
C ARG A 138 -3.42 -14.50 2.82
N ASP A 139 -3.22 -14.77 1.54
CA ASP A 139 -3.30 -13.75 0.50
C ASP A 139 -4.71 -13.13 0.46
N LYS A 140 -4.77 -11.82 0.21
CA LYS A 140 -6.02 -11.03 0.15
C LYS A 140 -6.31 -10.60 -1.27
N THR A 141 -7.55 -10.25 -1.54
CA THR A 141 -7.95 -9.71 -2.85
C THR A 141 -7.26 -8.37 -3.10
N VAL A 142 -7.23 -7.50 -2.08
CA VAL A 142 -6.56 -6.19 -2.11
C VAL A 142 -5.57 -6.09 -0.95
N ILE A 143 -4.36 -5.60 -1.23
CA ILE A 143 -3.41 -5.17 -0.19
C ILE A 143 -3.11 -3.68 -0.37
N VAL A 144 -3.22 -2.94 0.73
CA VAL A 144 -2.76 -1.55 0.86
C VAL A 144 -1.51 -1.52 1.72
N VAL A 145 -0.41 -0.96 1.22
CA VAL A 145 0.85 -0.85 1.95
C VAL A 145 1.16 0.62 2.25
N SER A 146 1.19 1.00 3.53
CA SER A 146 1.65 2.32 3.97
C SER A 146 3.14 2.26 4.32
N LEU A 147 3.97 2.87 3.47
CA LEU A 147 5.44 2.85 3.60
C LEU A 147 5.97 3.87 4.62
N VAL A 148 5.14 4.85 5.01
CA VAL A 148 5.38 5.86 6.07
C VAL A 148 6.48 6.88 5.74
N ARG A 149 7.64 6.42 5.29
CA ARG A 149 8.83 7.25 5.10
C ARG A 149 8.62 8.34 4.06
N CYS A 150 8.91 9.57 4.47
CA CYS A 150 8.82 10.79 3.69
C CYS A 150 9.66 11.89 4.37
N ASN A 151 10.90 12.03 3.93
CA ASN A 151 11.88 13.00 4.41
C ASN A 151 12.80 13.48 3.27
N SER A 152 13.32 14.70 3.42
CA SER A 152 14.23 15.35 2.47
C SER A 152 15.65 14.78 2.49
N GLN A 153 15.98 13.95 3.49
CA GLN A 153 17.31 13.35 3.64
C GLN A 153 17.48 12.06 2.81
N GLY A 154 16.44 11.64 2.09
CA GLY A 154 16.47 10.39 1.31
C GLY A 154 16.60 9.14 2.16
N GLN A 155 16.26 9.21 3.45
CA GLN A 155 16.43 8.10 4.37
C GLN A 155 15.21 7.17 4.30
N THR A 156 15.39 5.98 3.73
CA THR A 156 14.36 4.93 3.74
C THR A 156 14.35 4.14 5.06
N GLY A 157 15.48 4.08 5.77
CA GLY A 157 15.65 3.25 6.95
C GLY A 157 15.66 1.75 6.66
N ASP A 158 16.00 0.95 7.68
CA ASP A 158 16.32 -0.47 7.48
C ASP A 158 15.10 -1.33 7.16
N LEU A 159 13.93 -1.00 7.72
CA LEU A 159 12.69 -1.75 7.48
C LEU A 159 12.25 -1.72 6.00
N LEU A 160 12.54 -0.63 5.29
CA LEU A 160 12.26 -0.51 3.86
C LEU A 160 13.43 -1.00 2.98
N ARG A 161 14.59 -1.28 3.55
CA ARG A 161 15.74 -1.88 2.85
C ARG A 161 15.66 -3.41 2.86
N ASP A 162 14.94 -4.00 3.81
CA ASP A 162 14.67 -5.44 3.82
C ASP A 162 13.67 -5.81 2.72
N TRP A 163 14.22 -6.09 1.55
CA TRP A 163 13.43 -6.41 0.38
C TRP A 163 12.67 -7.74 0.50
N LYS A 164 13.18 -8.69 1.30
CA LYS A 164 12.47 -9.96 1.52
C LYS A 164 11.14 -9.69 2.21
N ARG A 165 11.15 -8.81 3.22
CA ARG A 165 9.93 -8.35 3.90
C ARG A 165 8.99 -7.60 2.95
N ILE A 166 9.50 -6.67 2.16
CA ILE A 166 8.67 -5.92 1.20
C ILE A 166 8.03 -6.83 0.15
N ASN A 167 8.78 -7.80 -0.38
CA ASN A 167 8.22 -8.79 -1.30
C ASN A 167 7.11 -9.60 -0.68
N VAL A 168 7.28 -10.06 0.56
CA VAL A 168 6.22 -10.76 1.28
C VAL A 168 4.97 -9.88 1.30
N ALA A 169 5.07 -8.62 1.72
CA ALA A 169 3.92 -7.71 1.74
C ALA A 169 3.26 -7.53 0.36
N MET A 170 4.03 -7.33 -0.72
CA MET A 170 3.50 -7.15 -2.07
C MET A 170 2.84 -8.42 -2.62
N THR A 171 3.44 -9.58 -2.35
CA THR A 171 2.94 -10.87 -2.85
C THR A 171 1.65 -11.35 -2.21
N ARG A 172 1.21 -10.73 -1.10
CA ARG A 172 -0.10 -11.01 -0.48
C ARG A 172 -1.28 -10.50 -1.29
N ALA A 173 -1.06 -9.62 -2.26
CA ALA A 173 -2.11 -9.13 -3.14
C ALA A 173 -2.43 -10.14 -4.25
N ARG A 174 -3.69 -10.56 -4.37
CA ARG A 174 -4.14 -11.39 -5.50
C ARG A 174 -4.47 -10.54 -6.73
N CYS A 175 -5.30 -9.51 -6.54
CA CYS A 175 -5.88 -8.74 -7.64
C CYS A 175 -5.43 -7.26 -7.66
N LYS A 176 -5.14 -6.69 -6.50
CA LYS A 176 -4.84 -5.26 -6.37
C LYS A 176 -3.80 -4.99 -5.28
N LEU A 177 -2.77 -4.23 -5.65
CA LEU A 177 -1.73 -3.74 -4.77
C LEU A 177 -1.69 -2.22 -4.82
N ILE A 178 -1.97 -1.58 -3.69
CA ILE A 178 -1.92 -0.12 -3.55
C ILE A 178 -0.76 0.21 -2.60
N LEU A 179 0.28 0.86 -3.13
CA LEU A 179 1.41 1.33 -2.36
C LEU A 179 1.23 2.82 -2.06
N ILE A 180 1.41 3.24 -0.81
CA ILE A 180 1.35 4.64 -0.40
C ILE A 180 2.70 5.02 0.18
N GLY A 181 3.35 6.03 -0.40
CA GLY A 181 4.70 6.40 0.01
C GLY A 181 5.21 7.69 -0.64
N CYS A 182 6.43 8.08 -0.27
CA CYS A 182 7.11 9.23 -0.86
C CYS A 182 8.14 8.75 -1.89
N ALA A 183 7.88 9.01 -3.18
CA ALA A 183 8.81 8.61 -4.24
C ALA A 183 10.18 9.29 -4.07
N GLU A 184 10.21 10.56 -3.64
CA GLU A 184 11.45 11.30 -3.40
C GLU A 184 12.35 10.57 -2.40
N THR A 185 11.83 10.20 -1.23
CA THR A 185 12.60 9.45 -0.23
C THR A 185 12.98 8.05 -0.71
N LEU A 186 12.05 7.33 -1.36
CA LEU A 186 12.26 5.94 -1.76
C LEU A 186 13.28 5.78 -2.88
N ARG A 187 13.42 6.75 -3.80
CA ARG A 187 14.42 6.70 -4.88
C ARG A 187 15.86 6.57 -4.40
N HIS A 188 16.16 6.99 -3.16
CA HIS A 188 17.51 6.86 -2.60
C HIS A 188 17.86 5.43 -2.19
N SER A 189 16.91 4.48 -2.23
CA SER A 189 17.20 3.06 -2.12
C SER A 189 17.25 2.44 -3.51
N LEU A 190 18.36 1.77 -3.86
CA LEU A 190 18.55 1.11 -5.16
C LEU A 190 17.39 0.18 -5.53
N LEU A 191 16.89 -0.59 -4.56
CA LEU A 191 15.80 -1.55 -4.77
C LEU A 191 14.48 -0.83 -5.08
N TRP A 192 14.16 0.20 -4.30
CA TRP A 192 12.97 1.01 -4.54
C TRP A 192 13.08 1.84 -5.81
N ALA A 193 14.28 2.29 -6.20
CA ALA A 193 14.50 2.97 -7.47
C ALA A 193 14.12 2.08 -8.65
N THR A 194 14.52 0.80 -8.65
CA THR A 194 14.13 -0.17 -9.69
C THR A 194 12.61 -0.39 -9.72
N ALA A 195 11.99 -0.58 -8.55
CA ALA A 195 10.53 -0.73 -8.45
C ALA A 195 9.80 0.53 -8.95
N LEU A 196 10.26 1.73 -8.55
CA LEU A 196 9.70 3.00 -8.97
C LEU A 196 9.86 3.25 -10.47
N ASN A 197 11.01 2.90 -11.06
CA ASN A 197 11.20 3.01 -12.51
C ASN A 197 10.18 2.15 -13.28
N THR A 198 9.89 0.94 -12.78
CA THR A 198 8.86 0.06 -13.36
C THR A 198 7.47 0.68 -13.22
N ILE A 199 7.13 1.13 -12.01
CA ILE A 199 5.85 1.80 -11.71
C ILE A 199 5.66 3.02 -12.62
N GLU A 200 6.69 3.83 -12.82
CA GLU A 200 6.64 5.04 -13.63
C GLU A 200 6.57 4.75 -15.12
N GLY A 201 7.38 3.80 -15.61
CA GLY A 201 7.37 3.37 -17.01
C GLY A 201 6.02 2.77 -17.43
N ARG A 202 5.30 2.16 -16.49
CA ARG A 202 3.94 1.62 -16.69
C ARG A 202 2.81 2.63 -16.43
N GLY A 203 3.12 3.84 -15.97
CA GLY A 203 2.13 4.85 -15.62
C GLY A 203 1.30 4.51 -14.37
N TRP A 204 1.82 3.67 -13.48
CA TRP A 204 1.15 3.22 -12.24
C TRP A 204 1.28 4.20 -11.07
N LYS A 205 2.01 5.30 -11.24
CA LYS A 205 2.20 6.33 -10.22
C LYS A 205 1.13 7.43 -10.34
N VAL A 206 0.46 7.72 -9.23
CA VAL A 206 -0.44 8.89 -9.09
C VAL A 206 0.09 9.77 -7.96
N THR A 207 0.23 11.07 -8.20
CA THR A 207 0.59 12.01 -7.12
C THR A 207 -0.67 12.54 -6.47
N VAL A 208 -0.75 12.43 -5.15
CA VAL A 208 -1.88 12.89 -4.35
C VAL A 208 -1.47 14.18 -3.65
N ASP A 209 -2.21 15.26 -3.89
CA ASP A 209 -2.06 16.51 -3.15
C ASP A 209 -2.69 16.32 -1.75
N PRO A 210 -1.93 16.44 -0.65
CA PRO A 210 -2.45 16.30 0.70
C PRO A 210 -3.53 17.33 1.08
N LYS A 211 -3.71 18.40 0.30
CA LYS A 211 -4.79 19.39 0.49
C LYS A 211 -6.11 18.98 -0.17
N LEU A 212 -6.09 17.93 -1.00
CA LEU A 212 -7.25 17.41 -1.73
C LEU A 212 -7.80 16.11 -1.11
N SER A 213 -7.32 15.74 0.08
CA SER A 213 -7.75 14.58 0.88
C SER A 213 -8.48 15.01 2.14
#